data_AF-A0AAV5XSJ0-F1
#
_entry.id   AF-A0AAV5XSJ0-F1
#
_cell.length_a   1.000
_cell.length_b   1.000
_cell.length_c   1.000
_cell.angle_alpha   90.00
_cell.angle_beta   90.00
_cell.angle_gamma   90.00
#
_symmetry.space_group_name_H-M   'P 1'
#
loop_
_entity.id
_entity.type
_entity.pdbx_description
1 polymer ?
#
loop_
_entity_poly.entity_id
_entity_poly.type
_entity_poly.pdbx_seq_one_letter_code
_entity_poly.pdbx_strand_id
1 'polypeptide(L)'
;MKRLLVLPSLVVLTLAAGCALKAGHLFPSPAPASIMIGTTDRAFLERTFGAPYQVGIDSGDPTWRWFYLERRAGGELTKDLTVRFNPNGTVKSYSFTSNFPEDMSRLR
;
A
#
# COMPACT_ATOMS: atom_id res chain seq x y z
N MET A 1 51.69 -33.32 -23.99
CA MET A 1 51.28 -34.18 -22.84
C MET A 1 50.85 -33.28 -21.69
N LYS A 2 49.83 -33.65 -20.88
CA LYS A 2 49.41 -33.04 -19.59
C LYS A 2 48.97 -31.54 -19.70
N ARG A 3 47.70 -31.10 -19.49
CA ARG A 3 46.76 -31.26 -18.34
C ARG A 3 47.46 -30.89 -17.00
N LEU A 4 46.98 -30.01 -16.12
CA LEU A 4 45.61 -29.61 -15.71
C LEU A 4 45.60 -28.07 -15.38
N LEU A 5 44.48 -27.33 -15.52
CA LEU A 5 43.47 -26.99 -14.47
C LEU A 5 44.09 -26.22 -13.28
N VAL A 6 43.58 -25.15 -12.66
CA VAL A 6 42.29 -24.40 -12.61
C VAL A 6 42.65 -22.93 -12.26
N LEU A 7 41.83 -21.87 -12.36
CA LEU A 7 40.43 -21.66 -12.78
C LEU A 7 40.38 -20.43 -13.73
N PRO A 8 39.36 -20.27 -14.59
CA PRO A 8 38.89 -18.94 -14.97
C PRO A 8 38.08 -18.35 -13.81
N SER A 9 38.42 -17.12 -13.40
CA SER A 9 37.70 -16.35 -12.38
C SER A 9 36.32 -15.91 -12.89
N LEU A 10 35.38 -16.84 -12.96
CA LEU A 10 33.98 -16.54 -13.21
C LEU A 10 33.36 -15.97 -11.93
N VAL A 11 33.68 -14.71 -11.64
CA VAL A 11 32.89 -13.88 -10.74
C VAL A 11 31.54 -13.70 -11.39
N VAL A 12 30.64 -14.65 -11.14
CA VAL A 12 29.20 -14.45 -11.33
C VAL A 12 28.80 -13.42 -10.28
N LEU A 13 29.03 -12.14 -10.61
CA LEU A 13 28.47 -11.04 -9.86
C LEU A 13 26.97 -11.08 -10.12
N THR A 14 26.27 -11.90 -9.35
CA THR A 14 24.81 -11.99 -9.40
C THR A 14 24.29 -10.59 -9.15
N LEU A 15 23.69 -9.99 -10.19
CA LEU A 15 22.83 -8.82 -10.01
C LEU A 15 21.55 -9.26 -9.31
N ALA A 16 21.68 -9.65 -8.04
CA ALA A 16 20.64 -9.53 -7.04
C ALA A 16 20.42 -8.05 -6.70
N ALA A 17 20.22 -7.23 -7.75
CA ALA A 17 19.48 -6.00 -7.65
C ALA A 17 18.04 -6.41 -7.33
N GLY A 18 17.80 -6.67 -6.04
CA GLY A 18 16.53 -7.19 -5.56
C GLY A 18 15.43 -6.28 -6.05
N CYS A 19 14.57 -6.80 -6.92
CA CYS A 19 13.48 -6.02 -7.51
C CYS A 19 12.71 -5.37 -6.37
N ALA A 20 12.71 -4.03 -6.35
CA ALA A 20 11.97 -3.26 -5.38
C ALA A 20 10.47 -3.41 -5.70
N LEU A 21 9.90 -4.54 -5.26
CA LEU A 21 8.51 -4.88 -5.50
C LEU A 21 7.64 -3.84 -4.80
N LYS A 22 7.02 -3.00 -5.62
CA LYS A 22 6.03 -2.01 -5.22
C LYS A 22 4.70 -2.39 -5.85
N ALA A 23 3.63 -2.36 -5.07
CA ALA A 23 2.28 -2.63 -5.54
C ALA A 23 1.31 -1.55 -5.05
N GLY A 24 0.35 -1.20 -5.90
CA GLY A 24 -0.57 -0.09 -5.65
C GLY A 24 0.10 1.29 -5.75
N HIS A 25 -0.56 2.31 -5.17
CA HIS A 25 -0.12 3.70 -5.23
C HIS A 25 0.08 4.24 -3.82
N LEU A 26 1.13 5.03 -3.61
CA LEU A 26 1.38 5.66 -2.31
C LEU A 26 0.38 6.81 -2.10
N PHE A 27 -0.40 6.73 -1.01
CA PHE A 27 -1.39 7.74 -0.60
C PHE A 27 -1.02 8.31 0.79
N PRO A 28 -1.42 9.55 1.14
CA PRO A 28 -1.25 10.07 2.48
C PRO A 28 -2.10 9.27 3.48
N SER A 29 -1.56 9.02 4.67
CA SER A 29 -2.29 8.27 5.71
C SER A 29 -3.35 9.18 6.36
N PRO A 30 -4.60 8.72 6.58
CA PRO A 30 -5.67 9.55 7.14
C PRO A 30 -5.24 10.26 8.42
N ALA A 31 -5.60 11.54 8.57
CA ALA A 31 -5.37 12.26 9.81
C ALA A 31 -6.50 11.93 10.82
N PRO A 32 -6.26 12.07 12.14
CA PRO A 32 -7.33 11.93 13.13
C PRO A 32 -8.55 12.78 12.77
N ALA A 33 -9.73 12.16 12.79
CA ALA A 33 -11.01 12.77 12.41
C ALA A 33 -11.12 13.34 10.97
N SER A 34 -10.20 13.07 10.04
CA SER A 34 -10.29 13.59 8.65
C SER A 34 -11.36 12.89 7.79
N ILE A 35 -11.86 11.73 8.23
CA ILE A 35 -12.95 10.99 7.58
C ILE A 35 -14.12 10.93 8.56
N MET A 36 -15.18 11.69 8.25
CA MET A 36 -16.40 11.79 9.05
C MET A 36 -17.50 10.92 8.45
N ILE A 37 -17.97 9.93 9.21
CA ILE A 37 -19.08 9.05 8.81
C ILE A 37 -20.34 9.90 8.55
N GLY A 38 -21.07 9.57 7.48
CA GLY A 38 -22.27 10.27 7.03
C GLY A 38 -22.03 11.67 6.41
N THR A 39 -20.79 12.18 6.41
CA THR A 39 -20.46 13.54 5.95
C THR A 39 -19.43 13.55 4.83
N THR A 40 -18.30 12.84 4.99
CA THR A 40 -17.24 12.76 3.98
C THR A 40 -17.79 12.05 2.74
N ASP A 41 -17.54 12.62 1.55
CA ASP A 41 -17.97 12.09 0.26
C ASP A 41 -16.80 11.47 -0.54
N ARG A 42 -17.15 10.80 -1.65
CA ARG A 42 -16.18 10.20 -2.57
C ARG A 42 -15.20 11.23 -3.15
N ALA A 43 -15.68 12.42 -3.48
CA ALA A 43 -14.87 13.46 -4.12
C ALA A 43 -13.80 14.02 -3.17
N PHE A 44 -14.09 14.13 -1.87
CA PHE A 44 -13.11 14.46 -0.85
C PHE A 44 -12.04 13.37 -0.72
N LEU A 45 -12.44 12.10 -0.69
CA LEU A 45 -11.51 10.98 -0.59
C LEU A 45 -10.57 10.91 -1.80
N GLU A 46 -11.10 11.09 -3.02
CA GLU A 46 -10.30 11.09 -4.24
C GLU A 46 -9.32 12.28 -4.31
N ARG A 47 -9.76 13.48 -3.90
CA ARG A 47 -8.86 14.65 -3.77
C ARG A 47 -7.77 14.46 -2.71
N THR A 48 -8.04 13.67 -1.66
CA THR A 48 -7.13 13.49 -0.52
C THR A 48 -6.15 12.33 -0.73
N PHE A 49 -6.64 11.20 -1.23
CA PHE A 49 -5.91 9.94 -1.32
C PHE A 49 -5.54 9.54 -2.76
N GLY A 50 -6.00 10.29 -3.76
CA GLY A 50 -5.90 9.94 -5.18
C GLY A 50 -6.96 8.91 -5.60
N ALA A 51 -6.84 8.40 -6.82
CA ALA A 51 -7.72 7.35 -7.32
C ALA A 51 -7.56 6.05 -6.48
N PRO A 52 -8.65 5.37 -6.10
CA PRO A 52 -8.57 4.10 -5.37
C PRO A 52 -7.96 2.99 -6.24
N TYR A 53 -7.19 2.10 -5.61
CA TYR A 53 -6.66 0.89 -6.25
C TYR A 53 -7.76 -0.08 -6.68
N GLN A 54 -8.86 -0.13 -5.92
CA GLN A 54 -10.01 -0.99 -6.20
C GLN A 54 -11.31 -0.23 -5.93
N VAL A 55 -12.24 -0.32 -6.89
CA VAL A 55 -13.65 0.08 -6.74
C VAL A 55 -14.49 -1.18 -6.89
N GLY A 56 -15.38 -1.44 -5.93
CA GLY A 56 -16.22 -2.64 -5.94
C GLY A 56 -17.36 -2.61 -4.94
N ILE A 57 -17.77 -3.80 -4.49
CA ILE A 57 -18.85 -4.02 -3.53
C ILE A 57 -18.32 -4.94 -2.43
N ASP A 58 -18.60 -4.60 -1.18
CA ASP A 58 -18.33 -5.44 0.00
C ASP A 58 -19.64 -5.58 0.77
N SER A 59 -20.14 -6.82 0.90
CA SER A 59 -21.35 -7.12 1.66
C SER A 59 -22.60 -6.34 1.21
N GLY A 60 -22.64 -5.92 -0.06
CA GLY A 60 -23.70 -5.08 -0.64
C GLY A 60 -23.41 -3.57 -0.63
N ASP A 61 -22.43 -3.11 0.15
CA ASP A 61 -22.04 -1.70 0.20
C ASP A 61 -21.04 -1.38 -0.93
N PRO A 62 -21.25 -0.29 -1.71
CA PRO A 62 -20.20 0.23 -2.59
C PRO A 62 -18.95 0.53 -1.77
N THR A 63 -17.78 0.09 -2.24
CA THR A 63 -16.55 0.08 -1.45
C THR A 63 -15.35 0.48 -2.31
N TRP A 64 -14.55 1.42 -1.81
CA TRP A 64 -13.29 1.85 -2.41
C TRP A 64 -12.13 1.46 -1.49
N ARG A 65 -10.99 1.07 -2.08
CA ARG A 65 -9.78 0.69 -1.34
C ARG A 65 -8.54 1.31 -1.96
N TRP A 66 -7.70 1.88 -1.10
CA TRP A 66 -6.34 2.31 -1.42
C TRP A 66 -5.37 1.36 -0.73
N PHE A 67 -4.42 0.84 -1.49
CA PHE A 67 -3.42 -0.10 -1.01
C PHE A 67 -2.05 0.33 -1.52
N TYR A 68 -1.05 0.22 -0.64
CA TYR A 68 0.35 0.36 -1.00
C TYR A 68 1.17 -0.72 -0.31
N LEU A 69 2.08 -1.33 -1.07
CA LEU A 69 3.12 -2.23 -0.57
C LEU A 69 4.47 -1.82 -1.15
N GLU A 70 5.51 -1.88 -0.31
CA GLU A 70 6.91 -1.76 -0.70
C GLU A 70 7.78 -2.82 0.00
N ARG A 71 8.40 -3.71 -0.78
CA ARG A 71 9.39 -4.66 -0.26
C ARG A 71 10.74 -3.97 -0.06
N ARG A 72 11.28 -4.07 1.17
CA ARG A 72 12.61 -3.56 1.56
C ARG A 72 13.46 -4.69 2.15
N ALA A 73 14.77 -4.51 2.27
CA ALA A 73 15.68 -5.53 2.83
C ALA A 73 15.25 -6.01 4.24
N GLY A 74 14.71 -5.11 5.08
CA GLY A 74 14.25 -5.42 6.43
C GLY A 74 12.80 -5.89 6.58
N GLY A 75 12.01 -6.02 5.50
CA GLY A 75 10.60 -6.42 5.59
C GLY A 75 9.72 -5.87 4.47
N GLU A 76 8.42 -5.78 4.73
CA GLU A 76 7.43 -5.14 3.86
C GLU A 76 6.80 -3.96 4.59
N LEU A 77 6.78 -2.80 3.94
CA LEU A 77 5.94 -1.69 4.37
C LEU A 77 4.62 -1.74 3.62
N THR A 78 3.51 -1.72 4.35
CA THR A 78 2.17 -1.74 3.81
C THR A 78 1.29 -0.69 4.45
N LYS A 79 0.33 -0.19 3.68
CA LYS A 79 -0.85 0.47 4.22
C LYS A 79 -2.08 0.24 3.37
N ASP A 80 -3.20 0.16 4.05
CA ASP A 80 -4.52 -0.16 3.51
C ASP A 80 -5.54 0.80 4.09
N LEU A 81 -6.29 1.48 3.22
CA LEU A 81 -7.48 2.23 3.57
C LEU A 81 -8.65 1.62 2.80
N THR A 82 -9.59 1.01 3.52
CA THR A 82 -10.84 0.51 2.94
C THR A 82 -12.00 1.36 3.43
N VAL A 83 -12.85 1.83 2.51
CA VAL A 83 -13.98 2.72 2.79
C VAL A 83 -15.25 2.17 2.15
N ARG A 84 -16.28 1.91 2.97
CA ARG A 84 -17.63 1.55 2.51
C ARG A 84 -18.51 2.80 2.47
N PHE A 85 -19.42 2.88 1.50
CA PHE A 85 -20.30 4.03 1.29
C PHE A 85 -21.78 3.73 1.58
N ASN A 86 -22.48 4.76 2.03
CA ASN A 86 -23.93 4.81 2.07
C ASN A 86 -24.50 4.93 0.64
N PRO A 87 -25.80 4.63 0.42
CA PRO A 87 -26.46 4.84 -0.87
C PRO A 87 -26.38 6.29 -1.39
N ASN A 88 -26.29 7.28 -0.50
CA ASN A 88 -26.12 8.69 -0.85
C ASN A 88 -24.66 9.11 -1.19
N GLY A 89 -23.72 8.15 -1.25
CA GLY A 89 -22.32 8.41 -1.59
C GLY A 89 -21.42 8.90 -0.45
N THR A 90 -21.96 9.13 0.75
CA THR A 90 -21.16 9.47 1.95
C THR A 90 -20.51 8.23 2.57
N VAL A 91 -19.47 8.41 3.37
CA VAL A 91 -18.81 7.31 4.10
C VAL A 91 -19.77 6.66 5.10
N LYS A 92 -19.94 5.34 4.99
CA LYS A 92 -20.68 4.49 5.95
C LYS A 92 -19.76 3.98 7.06
N SER A 93 -18.59 3.48 6.68
CA SER A 93 -17.54 3.03 7.59
C SER A 93 -16.19 3.02 6.86
N TYR A 94 -15.10 3.01 7.61
CA TYR A 94 -13.76 2.82 7.07
C TYR A 94 -12.87 2.06 8.05
N SER A 95 -11.81 1.47 7.51
CA SER A 95 -10.69 0.92 8.28
C SER A 95 -9.37 1.41 7.66
N PHE A 96 -8.40 1.71 8.52
CA PHE A 96 -7.04 2.05 8.12
C PHE A 96 -6.05 1.21 8.92
N THR A 97 -5.15 0.53 8.21
CA THR A 97 -4.06 -0.26 8.80
C THR A 97 -2.76 0.13 8.12
N SER A 98 -1.71 0.33 8.89
CA SER A 98 -0.37 0.64 8.38
C SER A 98 0.71 0.12 9.32
N ASN A 99 1.88 -0.22 8.75
CA ASN A 99 3.11 -0.43 9.51
C ASN A 99 4.22 0.59 9.16
N PHE A 100 3.87 1.69 8.48
CA PHE A 100 4.82 2.76 8.18
C PHE A 100 5.32 3.41 9.48
N PRO A 101 6.62 3.73 9.62
CA PRO A 101 7.18 4.32 10.84
C PRO A 101 6.45 5.57 11.32
N GLU A 102 6.01 6.42 10.38
CA GLU A 102 5.30 7.67 10.65
C GLU A 102 3.90 7.41 11.23
N ASP A 103 3.22 6.37 10.78
CA ASP A 103 1.89 5.99 11.27
C ASP A 103 1.98 5.21 12.58
N MET A 104 2.96 4.31 12.72
CA MET A 104 3.25 3.58 13.95
C MET A 104 3.67 4.51 15.11
N SER A 105 4.22 5.69 14.81
CA SER A 105 4.54 6.70 15.82
C SER A 105 3.31 7.22 16.58
N ARG A 106 2.12 7.14 15.97
CA ARG A 106 0.84 7.63 16.52
C ARG A 106 0.23 6.70 17.58
N LEU A 107 0.86 5.55 17.85
CA LEU A 107 0.45 4.58 18.88
C LEU A 107 1.04 4.90 20.27
N ARG A 108 1.76 6.02 20.41
CA ARG A 108 2.48 6.46 21.61
C ARG A 108 1.90 7.76 22.15
#